data_AF-A0AA45W2J5-F1
#
_entry.id   AF-A0AA45W2J5-F1
#
_cell.length_a   1.000
_cell.length_b   1.000
_cell.length_c   1.000
_cell.angle_alpha   90.00
_cell.angle_beta   90.00
_cell.angle_gamma   90.00
#
_symmetry.space_group_name_H-M   'P 1'
#
loop_
_entity.id
_entity.type
_entity.pdbx_description
1 polymer ?
#
loop_
_entity_poly.entity_id
_entity_poly.type
_entity_poly.pdbx_seq_one_letter_code
_entity_poly.pdbx_strand_id
1 'polypeptide(L)'
;MKDFYAAKKVREIRERIRALDYDIHGMHAVTIEPAAPEYRDEMIALITGHKTSIMIAKHAEPSRQRLRAKEAQDRRGTKQD
;
A
#
# COMPACT_ATOMS: atom_id res chain seq x y z
N MET A 1 -3.19 32.17 1.39
CA MET A 1 -3.74 31.74 2.70
C MET A 1 -4.73 30.56 2.57
N LYS A 2 -4.55 29.62 1.63
CA LYS A 2 -5.40 28.42 1.48
C LYS A 2 -4.69 27.13 1.91
N ASP A 3 -3.36 27.08 1.81
CA ASP A 3 -2.58 25.85 2.01
C ASP A 3 -2.48 25.40 3.48
N PHE A 4 -2.58 26.34 4.42
CA PHE A 4 -2.61 26.06 5.86
C PHE A 4 -3.81 25.19 6.28
N TYR A 5 -4.91 25.23 5.54
CA TYR A 5 -6.13 24.50 5.91
C TYR A 5 -6.07 23.02 5.51
N ALA A 6 -5.49 22.72 4.34
CA ALA A 6 -5.34 21.34 3.87
C ALA A 6 -4.34 20.55 4.72
N ALA A 7 -3.16 21.12 4.99
CA ALA A 7 -2.16 20.47 5.82
C ALA A 7 -2.65 20.21 7.25
N LYS A 8 -3.41 21.15 7.84
CA LYS A 8 -4.03 20.99 9.15
C LYS A 8 -5.03 19.84 9.18
N LYS A 9 -5.95 19.78 8.20
CA LYS A 9 -6.92 18.68 8.08
C LYS A 9 -6.28 17.32 7.92
N VAL A 10 -5.23 17.24 7.09
CA VAL A 10 -4.47 16.00 6.92
C VAL A 10 -3.85 15.56 8.25
N ARG A 11 -3.27 16.50 9.01
CA ARG A 11 -2.70 16.21 10.33
C ARG A 11 -3.76 15.71 11.31
N GLU A 12 -4.91 16.36 11.40
CA GLU A 12 -6.03 15.93 12.25
C GLU A 12 -6.48 14.48 11.94
N ILE A 13 -6.55 14.13 10.64
CA ILE A 13 -6.86 12.76 10.21
C ILE A 13 -5.77 11.78 10.66
N ARG A 14 -4.49 12.12 10.44
CA ARG A 14 -3.33 11.29 10.84
C ARG A 14 -3.27 11.06 12.35
N GLU A 15 -3.62 12.06 13.15
CA GLU A 15 -3.74 11.96 14.61
C GLU A 15 -4.86 10.96 14.98
N ARG A 16 -6.04 11.10 14.38
CA ARG A 16 -7.20 10.23 14.65
C ARG A 16 -6.93 8.75 14.35
N ILE A 17 -6.17 8.45 13.31
CA ILE A 17 -5.82 7.07 12.92
C ILE A 17 -4.50 6.59 13.51
N ARG A 18 -3.85 7.37 14.39
CA ARG A 18 -2.53 7.08 14.99
C ARG A 18 -1.43 6.83 13.95
N ALA A 19 -1.43 7.59 12.85
CA ALA A 19 -0.45 7.51 11.76
C ALA A 19 0.46 8.76 11.69
N LEU A 20 0.81 9.34 12.84
CA LEU A 20 1.67 10.53 12.91
C LEU A 20 3.10 10.27 12.42
N ASP A 21 3.57 9.02 12.47
CA ASP A 21 4.91 8.64 11.99
C ASP A 21 5.02 8.61 10.46
N TYR A 22 3.88 8.67 9.75
CA TYR A 22 3.82 8.57 8.29
C TYR A 22 3.34 9.87 7.71
N ASP A 23 4.13 10.53 6.87
CA ASP A 23 3.63 11.67 6.08
C ASP A 23 2.64 11.21 4.98
N ILE A 24 2.05 12.16 4.25
CA ILE A 24 1.10 11.85 3.16
C ILE A 24 1.74 10.90 2.13
N HIS A 25 3.02 11.08 1.84
CA HIS A 25 3.74 10.24 0.89
C HIS A 25 3.89 8.81 1.42
N GLY A 26 4.25 8.63 2.68
CA GLY A 26 4.30 7.34 3.36
C GLY A 26 2.94 6.65 3.39
N MET A 27 1.85 7.40 3.60
CA MET A 27 0.50 6.84 3.56
C MET A 27 0.13 6.29 2.17
N HIS A 28 0.54 6.96 1.08
CA HIS A 28 0.32 6.44 -0.28
C HIS A 28 1.00 5.07 -0.49
N ALA A 29 2.24 4.92 -0.01
CA ALA A 29 2.95 3.64 -0.09
C ALA A 29 2.23 2.52 0.70
N VAL A 30 1.69 2.85 1.88
CA VAL A 30 0.96 1.91 2.74
C VAL A 30 -0.32 1.39 2.08
N THR A 31 -0.93 2.13 1.15
CA THR A 31 -2.15 1.66 0.47
C THR A 31 -1.90 0.63 -0.63
N ILE A 32 -0.69 0.59 -1.20
CA ILE A 32 -0.37 -0.31 -2.32
C ILE A 32 -0.15 -1.74 -1.83
N GLU A 33 0.59 -1.90 -0.72
CA GLU A 33 0.93 -3.22 -0.16
C GLU A 33 -0.30 -4.11 0.13
N PRO A 34 -1.36 -3.64 0.81
CA PRO A 34 -2.56 -4.44 1.09
C PRO A 34 -3.46 -4.62 -0.14
N ALA A 35 -3.42 -3.71 -1.11
CA ALA A 35 -4.19 -3.81 -2.35
C ALA A 35 -3.55 -4.77 -3.37
N ALA A 36 -2.24 -4.97 -3.30
CA ALA A 36 -1.45 -5.74 -4.26
C ALA A 36 -1.90 -7.20 -4.51
N PRO A 37 -2.46 -7.93 -3.53
CA PRO A 37 -3.03 -9.26 -3.75
C PRO A 37 -4.34 -9.26 -4.57
N GLU A 38 -5.15 -8.21 -4.44
CA GLU A 38 -6.51 -8.16 -4.99
C GLU A 38 -6.60 -7.40 -6.31
N TYR A 39 -5.67 -6.47 -6.54
CA TYR A 39 -5.73 -5.54 -7.67
C TYR A 39 -4.53 -5.69 -8.62
N ARG A 40 -4.82 -5.56 -9.92
CA ARG A 40 -3.81 -5.47 -10.98
C ARG A 40 -3.05 -4.14 -10.90
N ASP A 41 -1.82 -4.12 -11.41
CA ASP A 41 -0.97 -2.92 -11.39
C ASP A 41 -1.63 -1.70 -12.02
N GLU A 42 -2.39 -1.87 -13.10
CA GLU A 42 -3.12 -0.78 -13.75
C GLU A 42 -4.17 -0.14 -12.83
N MET A 43 -4.86 -0.94 -12.00
CA MET A 43 -5.84 -0.44 -11.04
C MET A 43 -5.16 0.30 -9.89
N ILE A 44 -4.03 -0.23 -9.41
CA ILE A 44 -3.20 0.42 -8.40
C ILE A 44 -2.65 1.74 -8.94
N ALA A 45 -2.18 1.76 -10.20
CA ALA A 45 -1.71 2.97 -10.88
C ALA A 45 -2.81 4.04 -10.96
N LEU A 46 -4.03 3.63 -11.33
CA LEU A 46 -5.18 4.53 -11.46
C LEU A 46 -5.56 5.19 -10.12
N ILE A 47 -5.54 4.42 -9.03
CA ILE A 47 -5.93 4.91 -7.70
C ILE A 47 -4.83 5.76 -7.07
N THR A 48 -3.57 5.39 -7.26
CA THR A 48 -2.43 6.04 -6.61
C THR A 48 -1.80 7.17 -7.43
N GLY A 49 -2.12 7.27 -8.73
CA GLY A 49 -1.54 8.24 -9.65
C GLY A 49 -0.10 7.94 -10.06
N HIS A 50 0.41 6.73 -9.77
CA HIS A 50 1.76 6.34 -10.19
C HIS A 50 1.83 6.13 -11.71
N LYS A 51 2.79 6.82 -12.34
CA LYS A 51 3.00 6.75 -13.80
C LYS A 51 3.93 5.63 -14.24
N THR A 52 4.71 5.06 -13.32
CA THR A 52 5.71 4.04 -13.61
C THR A 52 5.41 2.75 -12.88
N SER A 53 5.57 1.62 -13.59
CA SER A 53 5.40 0.28 -13.03
C SER A 53 6.40 -0.01 -11.90
N ILE A 54 7.59 0.61 -11.94
CA ILE A 54 8.63 0.46 -10.91
C ILE A 54 8.13 0.91 -9.53
N MET A 55 7.39 2.02 -9.44
CA MET A 55 6.87 2.51 -8.16
C MET A 55 5.81 1.57 -7.60
N ILE A 56 5.00 0.97 -8.47
CA ILE A 56 3.99 0.00 -8.07
C ILE A 56 4.66 -1.29 -7.60
N ALA A 57 5.60 -1.83 -8.40
CA ALA A 57 6.35 -3.04 -8.07
C ALA A 57 7.06 -2.92 -6.72
N LYS A 58 7.72 -1.79 -6.45
CA LYS A 58 8.42 -1.53 -5.17
C LYS A 58 7.54 -1.77 -3.93
N HIS A 59 6.25 -1.43 -4.02
CA HIS A 59 5.32 -1.55 -2.90
C HIS A 59 4.42 -2.80 -2.98
N ALA A 60 4.18 -3.33 -4.17
CA ALA A 60 3.29 -4.48 -4.39
C ALA A 60 3.99 -5.84 -4.33
N GLU A 61 5.27 -5.89 -4.71
CA GLU A 61 6.04 -7.13 -4.85
C GLU A 61 6.19 -7.91 -3.53
N PRO A 62 6.49 -7.29 -2.37
CA PRO A 62 6.60 -8.02 -1.11
C PRO A 62 5.31 -8.77 -0.75
N SER A 63 4.14 -8.13 -0.88
CA SER A 63 2.85 -8.78 -0.64
C SER A 63 2.57 -9.93 -1.59
N ARG A 64 2.83 -9.74 -2.88
CA ARG A 64 2.62 -10.79 -3.89
C ARG A 64 3.55 -11.96 -3.66
N GLN A 65 4.79 -11.71 -3.25
CA GLN A 65 5.74 -12.76 -2.95
C GLN A 65 5.30 -13.58 -1.72
N ARG A 66 4.80 -12.92 -0.67
CA ARG A 66 4.21 -13.62 0.49
C ARG A 66 3.00 -14.47 0.09
N LEU A 67 2.11 -13.94 -0.75
CA LEU A 67 0.96 -14.70 -1.26
C LEU A 67 1.41 -15.93 -2.05
N ARG A 68 2.33 -15.77 -3.01
CA ARG A 68 2.89 -16.87 -3.81
C ARG A 68 3.58 -17.92 -2.94
N ALA A 69 4.32 -17.49 -1.91
CA ALA A 69 4.96 -18.39 -0.97
C ALA A 69 3.94 -19.23 -0.20
N LYS A 70 2.86 -18.59 0.28
CA LYS A 70 1.74 -19.28 0.94
C LYS A 70 1.06 -20.28 0.01
N GLU A 71 0.70 -19.89 -1.22
CA GLU A 71 0.11 -20.79 -2.21
C GLU A 71 1.01 -21.99 -2.52
N ALA A 72 2.32 -21.77 -2.61
CA ALA A 72 3.27 -22.84 -2.84
C ALA A 72 3.40 -23.79 -1.63
N GLN A 73 3.31 -23.27 -0.40
CA GLN A 73 3.25 -24.09 0.81
C GLN A 73 1.95 -24.90 0.87
N ASP A 74 0.81 -24.29 0.54
CA ASP A 74 -0.49 -24.96 0.48
C ASP A 74 -0.47 -26.12 -0.52
N ARG A 75 0.09 -25.92 -1.72
CA ARG A 75 0.25 -26.98 -2.73
C ARG A 75 1.19 -28.10 -2.31
N ARG A 76 2.21 -27.80 -1.49
CA ARG A 76 3.13 -28.81 -0.94
C ARG A 76 2.51 -29.61 0.20
N GLY A 77 1.36 -29.21 0.74
CA GLY A 77 0.75 -29.84 1.90
C GLY A 77 1.47 -29.56 3.22
N THR A 78 2.42 -28.61 3.24
CA THR A 78 3.24 -28.27 4.42
C THR A 78 2.67 -27.08 5.18
N LYS A 79 1.35 -27.06 5.40
CA LYS A 79 0.71 -25.97 6.15
C LYS A 79 1.40 -25.81 7.50
N GLN A 80 1.93 -24.62 7.77
CA GLN A 80 2.27 -24.20 9.12
C GLN A 80 1.12 -23.30 9.55
N ASP A 81 0.22 -23.85 10.35
CA ASP A 81 -0.85 -23.11 11.02
C ASP A 81 -0.28 -22.18 12.09
#